data_AF-A0A2N2DXS6-F1
#
_entry.id   AF-A0A2N2DXS6-F1
#
_cell.length_a   1.000
_cell.length_b   1.000
_cell.length_c   1.000
_cell.angle_alpha   90.00
_cell.angle_beta   90.00
_cell.angle_gamma   90.00
#
_symmetry.space_group_name_H-M   'P 1'
#
loop_
_entity.id
_entity.type
_entity.pdbx_description
1 polymer ?
#
loop_
_entity_poly.entity_id
_entity_poly.type
_entity_poly.pdbx_seq_one_letter_code
_entity_poly.pdbx_strand_id
1 'polypeptide(L)'
;MKGYLKEGDVLPSERELAQIFDVSRVPVREALKIMEFLGVVQHIRGKGVFVKKMDINKVLNNIDFLISDPISGLHDLFEAREALESQAARLAAQRRTQEDLDAMEDAILEMERSIHMKRDVKSSSLRFHSALIAATGNVVLIKMYEFLSDLLNYSLQETFKDRARYGPSLVHHKQIFMKIKEKDSEGAVEAMQKHLRESDEAINKR
;
A
#
# COMPACT_ATOMS: atom_id res chain seq x y z
N MET A 1 27.19 -20.35 -20.75
CA MET A 1 26.34 -19.53 -21.64
C MET A 1 26.33 -18.10 -21.09
N LYS A 2 27.08 -17.16 -21.69
CA LYS A 2 26.91 -15.73 -21.41
C LYS A 2 25.90 -15.19 -22.42
N GLY A 3 24.63 -15.29 -22.06
CA GLY A 3 23.53 -14.61 -22.73
C GLY A 3 22.73 -13.91 -21.65
N TYR A 4 22.70 -12.58 -21.67
CA TYR A 4 21.82 -11.82 -20.80
C TYR A 4 20.39 -12.05 -21.30
N LEU A 5 19.67 -12.94 -20.63
CA LEU A 5 18.24 -13.14 -20.88
C LEU A 5 17.51 -11.81 -20.70
N LYS A 6 16.67 -11.47 -21.67
CA LYS A 6 15.85 -10.26 -21.68
C LYS A 6 14.42 -10.59 -21.35
N GLU A 7 13.67 -9.59 -20.91
CA GLU A 7 12.23 -9.71 -20.74
C GLU A 7 11.58 -10.21 -22.04
N GLY A 8 10.71 -11.22 -21.92
CA GLY A 8 10.04 -11.87 -23.04
C GLY A 8 10.77 -13.11 -23.59
N ASP A 9 12.02 -13.35 -23.20
CA ASP A 9 12.74 -14.56 -23.61
C ASP A 9 12.10 -15.82 -23.02
N VAL A 10 12.13 -16.92 -23.77
CA VAL A 10 11.68 -18.23 -23.29
C VAL A 10 12.84 -18.95 -22.63
N LEU A 11 12.65 -19.40 -21.39
CA LEU A 11 13.61 -20.27 -20.73
C LEU A 11 13.58 -21.67 -21.33
N PRO A 12 14.73 -22.35 -21.43
CA PRO A 12 14.77 -23.78 -21.71
C PRO A 12 13.88 -24.56 -20.73
N SER A 13 13.38 -25.71 -21.17
CA SER A 13 12.56 -26.58 -20.33
C SER A 13 13.33 -27.05 -19.08
N GLU A 14 12.61 -27.48 -18.04
CA GLU A 14 13.23 -28.05 -16.82
C GLU A 14 14.25 -29.15 -17.14
N ARG A 15 13.98 -29.96 -18.17
CA ARG A 15 14.88 -31.03 -18.62
C ARG A 15 16.16 -30.46 -19.22
N GLU A 16 16.05 -29.45 -20.05
CA GLU A 16 17.21 -28.80 -20.70
C GLU A 16 18.03 -28.01 -19.69
N LEU A 17 17.38 -27.29 -18.77
CA LEU A 17 18.06 -26.59 -17.68
C LEU A 17 18.81 -27.56 -16.76
N ALA A 18 18.22 -28.71 -16.43
CA ALA A 18 18.89 -29.76 -15.66
C ALA A 18 20.15 -30.28 -16.37
N GLN A 19 20.11 -30.42 -17.70
CA GLN A 19 21.28 -30.80 -18.50
C GLN A 19 22.32 -29.68 -18.57
N ILE A 20 21.90 -28.43 -18.75
CA ILE A 20 22.79 -27.26 -18.85
C ILE A 20 23.56 -27.05 -17.54
N PHE A 21 22.88 -27.23 -16.40
CA PHE A 21 23.45 -27.02 -15.07
C PHE A 21 24.04 -28.28 -14.44
N ASP A 22 23.99 -29.42 -15.12
CA ASP A 22 24.47 -30.71 -14.64
C ASP A 22 23.92 -31.10 -13.25
N VAL A 23 22.60 -30.98 -13.10
CA VAL A 23 21.87 -31.28 -11.86
C VAL A 23 20.65 -32.14 -12.14
N SER A 24 20.05 -32.71 -11.10
CA SER A 24 18.74 -33.35 -11.24
C SER A 24 17.63 -32.31 -11.49
N ARG A 25 16.46 -32.76 -11.95
CA ARG A 25 15.33 -31.84 -12.25
C ARG A 25 14.75 -31.16 -11.01
N VAL A 26 14.93 -31.76 -9.82
CA VAL A 26 14.37 -31.28 -8.57
C VAL A 26 14.86 -29.86 -8.21
N PRO A 27 16.18 -29.59 -8.08
CA PRO A 27 16.68 -28.25 -7.78
C PRO A 27 16.33 -27.21 -8.85
N VAL A 28 16.26 -27.61 -10.13
CA VAL A 28 15.82 -26.71 -11.22
C VAL A 28 14.37 -26.30 -11.02
N ARG A 29 13.49 -27.26 -10.72
CA ARG A 29 12.08 -26.98 -10.47
C ARG A 29 11.88 -26.08 -9.24
N GLU A 30 12.62 -26.32 -8.15
CA GLU A 30 12.51 -25.48 -6.96
C GLU A 30 13.07 -24.06 -7.21
N ALA A 31 14.17 -23.93 -7.96
CA ALA A 31 14.68 -22.62 -8.36
C ALA A 31 13.68 -21.87 -9.26
N LEU A 32 13.05 -22.54 -10.23
CA LEU A 32 12.03 -21.94 -11.08
C LEU A 32 10.80 -21.50 -10.29
N LYS A 33 10.35 -22.27 -9.29
CA LYS A 33 9.28 -21.84 -8.37
C LYS A 33 9.66 -20.59 -7.59
N ILE A 34 10.89 -20.50 -7.07
CA ILE A 34 11.37 -19.31 -6.35
C ILE A 34 11.46 -18.12 -7.31
N MET A 35 11.95 -18.31 -8.54
CA MET A 35 12.02 -17.24 -9.54
C MET A 35 10.64 -16.78 -10.01
N GLU A 36 9.68 -17.70 -10.11
CA GLU A 36 8.28 -17.38 -10.43
C GLU A 36 7.63 -16.62 -9.28
N PHE A 37 7.86 -17.08 -8.04
CA PHE A 37 7.47 -16.37 -6.83
C PHE A 37 8.05 -14.95 -6.78
N LEU A 38 9.33 -14.77 -7.13
CA LEU A 38 10.00 -13.48 -7.17
C LEU A 38 9.59 -12.60 -8.38
N GLY A 39 8.67 -13.07 -9.23
CA GLY A 39 8.19 -12.34 -10.40
C GLY A 39 9.25 -12.17 -11.50
N VAL A 40 10.32 -12.96 -11.47
CA VAL A 40 11.42 -12.93 -12.45
C VAL A 40 11.08 -13.80 -13.67
N VAL A 41 10.18 -14.78 -13.51
CA VAL A 41 9.70 -15.62 -14.60
C VAL A 41 8.20 -15.86 -14.48
N GLN A 42 7.53 -16.28 -15.57
CA GLN A 42 6.12 -16.66 -15.58
C GLN A 42 5.93 -17.94 -16.39
N HIS A 43 5.24 -18.94 -15.82
CA HIS A 43 4.85 -20.13 -16.55
C HIS A 43 3.55 -19.88 -17.36
N ILE A 44 3.59 -20.09 -18.68
CA ILE A 44 2.42 -20.04 -19.55
C ILE A 44 2.08 -21.45 -20.01
N ARG A 45 0.89 -21.94 -19.63
CA ARG A 45 0.42 -23.29 -19.95
C ARG A 45 0.48 -23.53 -21.46
N GLY A 46 1.21 -24.57 -21.86
CA GLY A 46 1.38 -24.95 -23.27
C GLY A 46 2.37 -24.08 -24.06
N LYS A 47 3.00 -23.07 -23.45
CA LYS A 47 3.97 -22.18 -24.12
C LYS A 47 5.35 -22.13 -23.45
N GLY A 48 5.48 -22.59 -22.20
CA GLY A 48 6.75 -22.65 -21.48
C GLY A 48 6.92 -21.53 -20.45
N VAL A 49 8.14 -21.37 -19.94
CA VAL A 49 8.48 -20.36 -18.92
C VAL A 49 9.12 -19.15 -19.60
N PHE A 50 8.63 -17.95 -19.29
CA PHE A 50 9.10 -16.70 -19.90
C PHE A 50 9.78 -15.81 -18.87
N VAL A 51 10.85 -15.14 -19.27
CA VAL A 51 11.56 -14.15 -18.44
C VAL A 51 10.72 -12.88 -18.34
N LYS A 52 10.56 -12.39 -17.11
CA LYS A 52 9.90 -11.13 -16.79
C LYS A 52 10.91 -10.15 -16.23
N LYS A 53 10.63 -8.86 -16.41
CA LYS A 53 11.29 -7.84 -15.60
C LYS A 53 10.87 -8.07 -14.15
N MET A 54 11.84 -8.22 -13.26
CA MET A 54 11.59 -8.39 -11.82
C MET A 54 10.69 -7.26 -11.35
N ASP A 55 9.47 -7.63 -10.97
CA ASP A 55 8.48 -6.73 -10.41
C ASP A 55 8.24 -7.18 -8.98
N ILE A 56 9.12 -6.72 -8.08
CA ILE A 56 9.03 -6.96 -6.64
C ILE A 56 7.63 -6.57 -6.13
N ASN A 57 6.99 -5.57 -6.76
CA ASN A 57 5.65 -5.18 -6.40
C ASN A 57 4.65 -6.30 -6.70
N LYS A 58 4.76 -7.08 -7.78
CA LYS A 58 3.81 -8.19 -8.06
C LYS A 58 3.84 -9.35 -7.07
N VAL A 59 5.01 -9.67 -6.52
CA VAL A 59 5.17 -10.71 -5.48
C VAL A 59 4.37 -10.33 -4.23
N LEU A 60 4.24 -9.03 -4.01
CA LEU A 60 3.73 -8.42 -2.81
C LEU A 60 2.31 -7.84 -3.02
N ASN A 61 1.93 -7.59 -4.26
CA ASN A 61 0.65 -7.07 -4.74
C ASN A 61 -0.37 -8.17 -5.06
N ASN A 62 -0.08 -9.44 -4.77
CA ASN A 62 -1.12 -10.45 -4.72
C ASN A 62 -1.94 -10.25 -3.43
N ILE A 63 -2.68 -9.14 -3.38
CA ILE A 63 -3.74 -8.87 -2.40
C ILE A 63 -4.69 -10.08 -2.35
N ASP A 64 -4.94 -10.70 -3.50
CA ASP A 64 -5.70 -11.94 -3.67
C ASP A 64 -5.18 -13.13 -2.85
N PHE A 65 -3.88 -13.15 -2.47
CA PHE A 65 -3.30 -14.19 -1.62
C PHE A 65 -3.48 -13.90 -0.13
N LEU A 66 -3.46 -12.62 0.27
CA LEU A 66 -3.63 -12.22 1.67
C LEU A 66 -5.11 -12.19 2.10
N ILE A 67 -6.02 -12.02 1.13
CA ILE A 67 -7.44 -11.78 1.39
C ILE A 67 -8.28 -12.86 0.70
N SER A 68 -8.60 -13.93 1.43
CA SER A 68 -9.48 -15.00 0.94
C SER A 68 -10.96 -14.56 0.89
N ASP A 69 -11.34 -13.61 1.75
CA ASP A 69 -12.63 -12.94 1.78
C ASP A 69 -12.42 -11.41 1.69
N PRO A 70 -12.83 -10.75 0.59
CA PRO A 70 -12.62 -9.32 0.35
C PRO A 70 -13.12 -8.39 1.46
N ILE A 71 -14.11 -8.79 2.25
CA ILE A 71 -14.66 -7.97 3.34
C ILE A 71 -13.83 -8.16 4.61
N SER A 72 -13.57 -9.41 5.02
CA SER A 72 -12.78 -9.67 6.23
C SER A 72 -11.37 -9.09 6.12
N GLY A 73 -10.72 -9.23 4.97
CA GLY A 73 -9.38 -8.68 4.76
C GLY A 73 -9.35 -7.15 4.71
N LEU A 74 -10.49 -6.50 4.47
CA LEU A 74 -10.59 -5.04 4.54
C LEU A 74 -10.63 -4.57 6.01
N HIS A 75 -11.33 -5.29 6.89
CA HIS A 75 -11.29 -5.02 8.33
C HIS A 75 -9.89 -5.25 8.91
N ASP A 76 -9.25 -6.37 8.55
CA ASP A 76 -7.87 -6.66 8.97
C ASP A 76 -6.90 -5.55 8.51
N LEU A 77 -7.14 -4.99 7.30
CA LEU A 77 -6.38 -3.86 6.80
C LEU A 77 -6.65 -2.59 7.61
N PHE A 78 -7.90 -2.28 7.99
CA PHE A 78 -8.18 -1.13 8.86
C PHE A 78 -7.54 -1.28 10.25
N GLU A 79 -7.52 -2.47 10.81
CA GLU A 79 -6.82 -2.75 12.08
C GLU A 79 -5.30 -2.51 11.94
N ALA A 80 -4.68 -3.02 10.87
CA ALA A 80 -3.27 -2.78 10.59
C ALA A 80 -2.97 -1.29 10.36
N ARG A 81 -3.86 -0.57 9.65
CA ARG A 81 -3.77 0.88 9.48
C ARG A 81 -3.90 1.61 10.80
N GLU A 82 -4.83 1.21 11.68
CA GLU A 82 -4.99 1.85 12.99
C GLU A 82 -3.70 1.72 13.82
N ALA A 83 -3.09 0.54 13.85
CA ALA A 83 -1.83 0.32 14.55
C ALA A 83 -0.68 1.20 13.98
N LEU A 84 -0.51 1.20 12.66
CA LEU A 84 0.58 1.91 11.99
C LEU A 84 0.40 3.43 12.00
N GLU A 85 -0.77 3.90 11.56
CA GLU A 85 -1.02 5.32 11.33
C GLU A 85 -1.24 6.07 12.64
N SER A 86 -1.77 5.44 13.70
CA SER A 86 -1.87 6.07 15.02
C SER A 86 -0.48 6.28 15.63
N GLN A 87 0.39 5.26 15.56
CA GLN A 87 1.77 5.41 16.01
C GLN A 87 2.52 6.46 15.17
N ALA A 88 2.26 6.52 13.86
CA ALA A 88 2.80 7.55 13.01
C ALA A 88 2.27 8.95 13.38
N ALA A 89 0.99 9.11 13.70
CA ALA A 89 0.41 10.39 14.11
C ALA A 89 1.08 10.93 15.38
N ARG A 90 1.33 10.04 16.37
CA ARG A 90 2.13 10.35 17.57
C ARG A 90 3.53 10.85 17.22
N LEU A 91 4.25 10.09 16.39
CA LEU A 91 5.63 10.44 16.01
C LEU A 91 5.69 11.71 15.18
N ALA A 92 4.75 11.89 14.25
CA ALA A 92 4.59 13.09 13.45
C ALA A 92 4.37 14.29 14.36
N ALA A 93 3.44 14.24 15.32
CA ALA A 93 3.21 15.32 16.30
C ALA A 93 4.48 15.71 17.09
N GLN A 94 5.37 14.76 17.35
CA GLN A 94 6.64 15.02 18.05
C GLN A 94 7.72 15.61 17.14
N ARG A 95 7.79 15.14 15.88
CA ARG A 95 8.96 15.32 15.01
C ARG A 95 8.77 16.26 13.83
N ARG A 96 7.52 16.53 13.44
CA ARG A 96 7.18 17.33 12.25
C ARG A 96 7.96 18.64 12.16
N THR A 97 8.43 18.89 10.95
CA THR A 97 9.00 20.15 10.46
C THR A 97 7.91 21.08 9.93
N GLN A 98 8.28 22.28 9.48
CA GLN A 98 7.31 23.18 8.83
C GLN A 98 6.91 22.63 7.46
N GLU A 99 7.86 22.06 6.73
CA GLU A 99 7.67 21.45 5.42
C GLU A 99 6.68 20.26 5.49
N ASP A 100 6.74 19.47 6.57
CA ASP A 100 5.79 18.39 6.81
C ASP A 100 4.35 18.92 7.02
N LEU A 101 4.21 20.03 7.76
CA LEU A 101 2.92 20.67 8.01
C LEU A 101 2.34 21.23 6.71
N ASP A 102 3.17 21.90 5.91
CA ASP A 102 2.77 22.45 4.62
C ASP A 102 2.30 21.33 3.67
N ALA A 103 3.02 20.20 3.63
CA ALA A 103 2.62 19.04 2.82
C ALA A 103 1.28 18.42 3.25
N MET A 104 1.02 18.32 4.55
CA MET A 104 -0.25 17.85 5.09
C MET A 104 -1.39 18.84 4.80
N GLU A 105 -1.15 20.15 4.97
CA GLU A 105 -2.12 21.21 4.70
C GLU A 105 -2.49 21.27 3.22
N ASP A 106 -1.52 21.17 2.32
CA ASP A 106 -1.75 21.13 0.87
C ASP A 106 -2.64 19.96 0.44
N ALA A 107 -2.46 18.78 1.07
CA ALA A 107 -3.30 17.62 0.81
C ALA A 107 -4.75 17.85 1.26
N ILE A 108 -4.95 18.48 2.43
CA ILE A 108 -6.28 18.86 2.95
C ILE A 108 -6.94 19.90 2.05
N LEU A 109 -6.21 20.93 1.61
CA LEU A 109 -6.73 21.96 0.72
C LEU A 109 -7.14 21.38 -0.64
N GLU A 110 -6.37 20.43 -1.17
CA GLU A 110 -6.73 19.74 -2.40
C GLU A 110 -7.97 18.86 -2.23
N MET A 111 -8.11 18.20 -1.07
CA MET A 111 -9.31 17.43 -0.74
C MET A 111 -10.55 18.33 -0.69
N GLU A 112 -10.45 19.48 -0.02
CA GLU A 112 -11.52 20.48 0.08
C GLU A 112 -11.92 21.04 -1.30
N ARG A 113 -10.93 21.39 -2.14
CA ARG A 113 -11.18 21.79 -3.54
C ARG A 113 -11.87 20.69 -4.33
N SER A 114 -11.42 19.44 -4.20
CA SER A 114 -11.99 18.30 -4.91
C SER A 114 -13.45 18.07 -4.53
N ILE A 115 -13.80 18.18 -3.24
CA ILE A 115 -15.18 18.10 -2.75
C ILE A 115 -16.04 19.21 -3.37
N HIS A 116 -15.56 20.45 -3.33
CA HIS A 116 -16.27 21.59 -3.92
C HIS A 116 -16.52 21.41 -5.42
N MET A 117 -15.53 20.89 -6.16
CA MET A 117 -15.61 20.60 -7.58
C MET A 117 -16.30 19.26 -7.91
N LYS A 118 -16.84 18.54 -6.92
CA LYS A 118 -17.48 17.21 -7.06
C LYS A 118 -16.58 16.15 -7.71
N ARG A 119 -15.26 16.27 -7.49
CA ARG A 119 -14.22 15.33 -7.92
C ARG A 119 -13.94 14.29 -6.83
N ASP A 120 -13.26 13.22 -7.23
CA ASP A 120 -12.79 12.18 -6.32
C ASP A 120 -11.73 12.72 -5.34
N VAL A 121 -11.71 12.18 -4.11
CA VAL A 121 -10.82 12.62 -3.01
C VAL A 121 -9.76 11.58 -2.63
N LYS A 122 -9.70 10.43 -3.30
CA LYS A 122 -8.81 9.32 -2.93
C LYS A 122 -7.35 9.74 -2.95
N SER A 123 -6.93 10.43 -4.01
CA SER A 123 -5.53 10.86 -4.17
C SER A 123 -5.11 11.86 -3.10
N SER A 124 -5.97 12.84 -2.77
CA SER A 124 -5.70 13.83 -1.72
C SER A 124 -5.68 13.20 -0.33
N SER A 125 -6.58 12.24 -0.05
CA SER A 125 -6.59 11.51 1.21
C SER A 125 -5.32 10.66 1.37
N LEU A 126 -4.95 9.87 0.35
CA LEU A 126 -3.71 9.07 0.38
C LEU A 126 -2.47 9.94 0.56
N ARG A 127 -2.43 11.11 -0.11
CA ARG A 127 -1.35 12.09 0.04
C ARG A 127 -1.23 12.61 1.47
N PHE A 128 -2.35 12.90 2.14
CA PHE A 128 -2.33 13.34 3.53
C PHE A 128 -1.72 12.27 4.44
N HIS A 129 -2.21 11.03 4.34
CA HIS A 129 -1.68 9.93 5.15
C HIS A 129 -0.19 9.69 4.87
N SER A 130 0.22 9.70 3.59
CA SER A 130 1.63 9.55 3.21
C SER A 130 2.52 10.68 3.76
N ALA A 131 2.04 11.93 3.74
CA ALA A 131 2.76 13.08 4.32
C ALA A 131 2.90 12.94 5.84
N LEU A 132 1.86 12.48 6.53
CA LEU A 132 1.90 12.19 7.97
C LEU A 132 2.91 11.08 8.30
N ILE A 133 2.95 9.99 7.51
CA ILE A 133 3.97 8.95 7.69
C ILE A 133 5.38 9.50 7.45
N ALA A 134 5.57 10.33 6.42
CA ALA A 134 6.86 10.96 6.14
C ALA A 134 7.33 11.84 7.32
N ALA A 135 6.43 12.60 7.92
CA ALA A 135 6.70 13.48 9.07
C ALA A 135 7.18 12.72 10.33
N THR A 136 7.06 11.39 10.36
CA THR A 136 7.65 10.58 11.44
C THR A 136 9.18 10.56 11.41
N GLY A 137 9.79 10.84 10.25
CA GLY A 137 11.23 10.64 10.01
C GLY A 137 11.69 9.18 10.16
N ASN A 138 10.77 8.22 10.28
CA ASN A 138 11.11 6.81 10.46
C ASN A 138 11.12 6.13 9.09
N VAL A 139 12.32 5.94 8.54
CA VAL A 139 12.54 5.34 7.22
C VAL A 139 11.87 3.97 7.08
N VAL A 140 11.83 3.16 8.16
CA VAL A 140 11.19 1.84 8.12
C VAL A 140 9.67 1.98 8.00
N LEU A 141 9.04 2.86 8.78
CA LEU A 141 7.60 3.11 8.67
C LEU A 141 7.21 3.66 7.30
N ILE A 142 8.01 4.56 6.75
CA ILE A 142 7.80 5.11 5.40
C ILE A 142 7.82 3.97 4.37
N LYS A 143 8.85 3.11 4.41
CA LYS A 143 8.97 1.98 3.48
C LYS A 143 7.85 0.96 3.65
N MET A 144 7.43 0.68 4.89
CA MET A 144 6.28 -0.19 5.16
C MET A 144 4.97 0.41 4.61
N TYR A 145 4.79 1.74 4.69
CA TYR A 145 3.57 2.37 4.18
C TYR A 145 3.54 2.44 2.66
N GLU A 146 4.69 2.77 2.03
CA GLU A 146 4.87 2.69 0.58
C GLU A 146 4.58 1.28 0.06
N PHE A 147 5.04 0.28 0.81
CA PHE A 147 4.81 -1.13 0.51
C PHE A 147 3.32 -1.52 0.52
N LEU A 148 2.51 -0.87 1.35
CA LEU A 148 1.06 -1.11 1.43
C LEU A 148 0.25 -0.28 0.43
N SER A 149 0.87 0.46 -0.50
CA SER A 149 0.18 1.46 -1.34
C SER A 149 -1.04 0.92 -2.08
N ASP A 150 -0.97 -0.30 -2.59
CA ASP A 150 -2.06 -0.87 -3.38
C ASP A 150 -3.24 -1.30 -2.50
N LEU A 151 -2.96 -1.85 -1.31
CA LEU A 151 -3.98 -2.15 -0.29
C LEU A 151 -4.63 -0.85 0.21
N LEU A 152 -3.83 0.18 0.48
CA LEU A 152 -4.34 1.48 0.91
C LEU A 152 -5.25 2.10 -0.16
N ASN A 153 -4.84 2.05 -1.43
CA ASN A 153 -5.68 2.49 -2.55
C ASN A 153 -6.99 1.71 -2.62
N TYR A 154 -6.97 0.40 -2.45
CA TYR A 154 -8.17 -0.41 -2.39
C TYR A 154 -9.09 0.00 -1.23
N SER A 155 -8.54 0.20 -0.03
CA SER A 155 -9.33 0.67 1.12
C SER A 155 -10.03 2.01 0.85
N LEU A 156 -9.32 2.96 0.23
CA LEU A 156 -9.87 4.27 -0.13
C LEU A 156 -10.93 4.15 -1.22
N GLN A 157 -10.78 3.23 -2.17
CA GLN A 157 -11.83 2.94 -3.15
C GLN A 157 -13.11 2.48 -2.46
N GLU A 158 -13.02 1.57 -1.50
CA GLU A 158 -14.19 1.08 -0.77
C GLU A 158 -14.83 2.15 0.11
N THR A 159 -14.03 2.94 0.83
CA THR A 159 -14.52 4.04 1.69
C THR A 159 -15.19 5.15 0.87
N PHE A 160 -14.64 5.50 -0.29
CA PHE A 160 -15.09 6.65 -1.09
C PHE A 160 -16.02 6.29 -2.27
N LYS A 161 -16.52 5.05 -2.34
CA LYS A 161 -17.67 4.68 -3.19
C LYS A 161 -18.89 5.54 -2.88
N ASP A 162 -19.13 5.82 -1.60
CA ASP A 162 -20.17 6.75 -1.16
C ASP A 162 -19.61 8.17 -1.00
N ARG A 163 -20.10 9.10 -1.83
CA ARG A 163 -19.68 10.51 -1.78
C ARG A 163 -20.11 11.22 -0.50
N ALA A 164 -21.13 10.72 0.22
CA ALA A 164 -21.53 11.28 1.51
C ALA A 164 -20.40 11.21 2.55
N ARG A 165 -19.41 10.33 2.33
CA ARG A 165 -18.23 10.17 3.20
C ARG A 165 -17.17 11.26 3.03
N TYR A 166 -17.21 12.03 1.94
CA TYR A 166 -16.11 12.96 1.64
C TYR A 166 -16.01 14.09 2.68
N GLY A 167 -17.15 14.67 3.05
CA GLY A 167 -17.22 15.73 4.06
C GLY A 167 -16.74 15.28 5.45
N PRO A 168 -17.33 14.20 6.04
CA PRO A 168 -16.87 13.65 7.30
C PRO A 168 -15.38 13.28 7.30
N SER A 169 -14.89 12.69 6.21
CA SER A 169 -13.48 12.37 6.07
C SER A 169 -12.59 13.62 6.08
N LEU A 170 -12.96 14.69 5.35
CA LEU A 170 -12.23 15.96 5.39
C LEU A 170 -12.16 16.54 6.81
N VAL A 171 -13.25 16.47 7.58
CA VAL A 171 -13.29 16.94 8.98
C VAL A 171 -12.28 16.18 9.83
N HIS A 172 -12.21 14.86 9.70
CA HIS A 172 -11.21 14.06 10.42
C HIS A 172 -9.78 14.38 10.04
N HIS A 173 -9.48 14.51 8.74
CA HIS A 173 -8.14 14.90 8.29
C HIS A 173 -7.72 16.25 8.88
N LYS A 174 -8.63 17.24 8.90
CA LYS A 174 -8.41 18.55 9.55
C LYS A 174 -8.16 18.41 11.06
N GLN A 175 -8.90 17.56 11.76
CA GLN A 175 -8.70 17.32 13.19
C GLN A 175 -7.33 16.70 13.48
N ILE A 176 -6.94 15.64 12.76
CA ILE A 176 -5.63 15.01 12.89
C ILE A 176 -4.51 16.03 12.65
N PHE A 177 -4.60 16.79 11.56
CA PHE A 177 -3.63 17.84 11.22
C PHE A 177 -3.46 18.85 12.34
N MET A 178 -4.57 19.36 12.90
CA MET A 178 -4.51 20.34 13.98
C MET A 178 -3.80 19.78 15.21
N LYS A 179 -4.08 18.53 15.59
CA LYS A 179 -3.40 17.87 16.72
C LYS A 179 -1.89 17.72 16.48
N ILE A 180 -1.49 17.34 15.28
CA ILE A 180 -0.08 17.26 14.88
C ILE A 180 0.59 18.65 14.91
N LYS A 181 -0.09 19.67 14.37
CA LYS A 181 0.38 21.07 14.35
C LYS A 181 0.65 21.59 15.76
N GLU A 182 -0.28 21.33 16.68
CA GLU A 182 -0.24 21.72 18.10
C GLU A 182 0.72 20.90 18.97
N LYS A 183 1.40 19.88 18.40
CA LYS A 183 2.25 18.91 19.13
C LYS A 183 1.46 18.04 20.12
N ASP A 184 0.14 17.96 20.00
CA ASP A 184 -0.70 17.12 20.84
C ASP A 184 -0.62 15.66 20.36
N SER A 185 0.36 14.94 20.90
CA SER A 185 0.64 13.55 20.48
C SER A 185 -0.49 12.59 20.81
N GLU A 186 -1.09 12.71 22.00
CA GLU A 186 -2.21 11.85 22.39
C GLU A 186 -3.47 12.20 21.59
N GLY A 187 -3.78 13.49 21.45
CA GLY A 187 -4.91 13.92 20.64
C GLY A 187 -4.77 13.53 19.18
N ALA A 188 -3.55 13.49 18.63
CA ALA A 188 -3.30 13.02 17.26
C ALA A 188 -3.58 11.51 17.12
N VAL A 189 -3.23 10.71 18.13
CA VAL A 189 -3.57 9.27 18.18
C VAL A 189 -5.08 9.10 18.23
N GLU A 190 -5.76 9.74 19.18
CA GLU A 190 -7.21 9.60 19.35
C GLU A 190 -7.97 10.01 18.08
N ALA A 191 -7.55 11.11 17.44
CA ALA A 191 -8.14 11.58 16.19
C ALA A 191 -7.93 10.60 15.03
N MET A 192 -6.73 10.02 14.91
CA MET A 192 -6.43 9.03 13.86
C MET A 192 -7.21 7.74 14.06
N GLN A 193 -7.25 7.23 15.29
CA GLN A 193 -8.01 6.04 15.63
C GLN A 193 -9.50 6.23 15.33
N LYS A 194 -10.07 7.38 15.73
CA LYS A 194 -11.46 7.71 15.41
C LYS A 194 -11.71 7.75 13.90
N HIS A 195 -10.81 8.38 13.14
CA HIS A 195 -10.91 8.47 11.69
C HIS A 195 -10.97 7.09 11.01
N LEU A 196 -10.08 6.18 11.43
CA LEU A 196 -9.98 4.84 10.86
C LEU A 196 -11.15 3.95 11.29
N ARG A 197 -11.55 3.97 12.57
CA ARG A 197 -12.74 3.23 13.04
C ARG A 197 -14.01 3.67 12.36
N GLU A 198 -14.24 4.98 12.21
CA GLU A 198 -15.43 5.47 11.50
C GLU A 198 -15.40 5.16 9.99
N SER A 199 -14.21 5.01 9.41
CA SER A 199 -14.05 4.59 8.01
C SER A 199 -14.32 3.09 7.84
N ASP A 200 -13.88 2.28 8.80
CA ASP A 200 -14.11 0.84 8.87
C ASP A 200 -15.59 0.50 9.08
N GLU A 201 -16.23 1.11 10.08
CA GLU A 201 -17.66 0.91 10.36
C GLU A 201 -18.56 1.31 9.17
N ALA A 202 -18.12 2.27 8.36
CA ALA A 202 -18.87 2.72 7.19
C ALA A 202 -18.90 1.67 6.08
N ILE A 203 -17.97 0.73 6.06
CA ILE A 203 -17.95 -0.38 5.11
C ILE A 203 -19.04 -1.41 5.46
N ASN A 204 -19.35 -1.57 6.76
CA ASN A 204 -20.34 -2.52 7.27
C ASN A 204 -21.80 -2.09 7.07
N LYS A 205 -22.09 -0.80 6.91
CA LYS A 205 -23.46 -0.27 6.78
C LYS A 205 -24.06 -0.43 5.37
N ARG A 206 -23.63 -1.46 4.64
CA ARG A 206 -24.15 -1.82 3.31
C ARG A 206 -25.28 -2.82 3.42
#